data_AF-A0A8R1I8D6-F1
#
_entry.id   AF-A0A8R1I8D6-F1
#
_cell.length_a   1.000
_cell.length_b   1.000
_cell.length_c   1.000
_cell.angle_alpha   90.00
_cell.angle_beta   90.00
_cell.angle_gamma   90.00
#
_symmetry.space_group_name_H-M   'P 1'
#
loop_
_entity.id
_entity.type
_entity.pdbx_description
1 polymer ?
#
loop_
_entity_poly.entity_id
_entity_poly.type
_entity_poly.pdbx_seq_one_letter_code
_entity_poly.pdbx_strand_id
1 'polypeptide(L)'
;MKEGKIHVSLPYNGREKELNDNFPIAIRRLASLVKNLSKCEKTRKEYHKIINDQLEAGIIEKVNEPLRAVKERRPVYYIPHRNIMKEDSLTTKLRIVLDASSHMVDKLSLNDCLHAGPSILQSIFGILLRSRLSKYVLMADIEKAFHQ
;
A
#
# COMPACT_ATOMS: atom_id res chain seq x y z
N MET A 1 5.72 0.06 22.96
CA MET A 1 4.58 -0.86 23.16
C MET A 1 3.47 -0.08 23.83
N LYS A 2 2.39 0.23 23.12
CA LYS A 2 1.12 0.64 23.72
C LYS A 2 0.12 -0.45 23.32
N GLU A 3 -0.64 -0.96 24.29
CA GLU A 3 -1.68 -1.99 24.06
C GLU A 3 -1.20 -3.30 23.43
N GLY A 4 0.04 -3.74 23.73
CA GLY A 4 0.59 -4.98 23.18
C GLY A 4 0.95 -4.92 21.69
N LYS A 5 0.76 -3.77 21.03
CA LYS A 5 1.14 -3.54 19.63
C LYS A 5 2.49 -2.81 19.54
N ILE A 6 3.33 -3.27 18.61
CA ILE A 6 4.57 -2.60 18.24
C ILE A 6 4.23 -1.58 17.15
N HIS A 7 4.24 -0.30 17.50
CA HIS A 7 4.11 0.77 16.52
C HIS A 7 5.51 1.14 16.02
N VAL A 8 5.74 0.97 14.72
CA VAL A 8 6.99 1.36 14.06
C VAL A 8 6.68 2.55 13.15
N SER A 9 7.49 3.60 13.24
CA SER A 9 7.43 4.70 12.27
C SER A 9 7.91 4.21 10.90
N LEU A 10 7.46 4.86 9.84
CA LEU A 10 8.03 4.61 8.51
C LEU A 10 9.58 4.74 8.55
N PRO A 11 10.31 3.83 7.89
CA PRO A 11 11.77 3.81 7.93
C PRO A 11 12.35 4.90 7.01
N TYR A 12 12.22 6.17 7.42
CA TYR A 12 12.74 7.30 6.64
C TYR A 12 14.25 7.28 6.52
N ASN A 13 14.75 7.75 5.36
CA ASN A 13 16.16 7.76 5.02
C ASN A 13 16.87 9.11 5.19
N GLY A 14 16.23 10.08 5.84
CA GLY A 14 16.74 11.44 6.05
C GLY A 14 16.27 12.45 4.99
N ARG A 15 15.69 11.99 3.88
CA ARG A 15 15.17 12.84 2.78
C ARG A 15 13.71 13.20 2.96
N GLU A 16 13.08 12.83 4.07
CA GLU A 16 11.66 13.08 4.32
C GLU A 16 11.33 14.58 4.47
N LYS A 17 12.33 15.40 4.79
CA LYS A 17 12.20 16.87 4.80
C LYS A 17 12.04 17.47 3.40
N GLU A 18 12.51 16.74 2.38
CA GLU A 18 12.36 17.11 0.97
C GLU A 18 11.06 16.56 0.36
N LEU A 19 10.28 15.78 1.12
CA LEU A 19 9.01 15.23 0.67
C LEU A 19 7.97 16.36 0.59
N ASN A 20 7.66 16.75 -0.65
CA ASN A 20 6.75 17.86 -0.92
C ASN A 20 5.28 17.43 -0.89
N ASP A 21 4.38 18.39 -0.71
CA ASP A 21 2.94 18.18 -0.71
C ASP A 21 2.44 17.68 -2.06
N ASN A 22 2.02 16.42 -2.14
CA ASN A 22 1.52 15.79 -3.37
C ASN A 22 -0.02 15.83 -3.51
N PHE A 23 -0.72 16.56 -2.63
CA PHE A 23 -2.19 16.61 -2.60
C PHE A 23 -2.84 16.91 -3.96
N PRO A 24 -2.35 17.86 -4.79
CA PRO A 24 -2.97 18.15 -6.09
C PRO A 24 -3.02 16.94 -7.04
N ILE A 25 -2.00 16.07 -7.00
CA ILE A 25 -1.97 14.85 -7.79
C ILE A 25 -2.92 13.81 -7.19
N ALA A 26 -2.88 13.63 -5.87
CA ALA A 26 -3.70 12.66 -5.17
C ALA A 26 -5.21 12.94 -5.38
N ILE A 27 -5.64 14.19 -5.24
CA ILE A 27 -7.06 14.56 -5.42
C ILE A 27 -7.52 14.36 -6.87
N ARG A 28 -6.68 14.68 -7.86
CA ARG A 28 -7.01 14.46 -9.27
C ARG A 28 -7.17 12.96 -9.59
N ARG A 29 -6.29 12.13 -9.04
CA ARG A 29 -6.37 10.67 -9.18
C ARG A 29 -7.60 10.11 -8.47
N LEU A 30 -7.92 10.61 -7.28
CA LEU A 30 -9.14 10.23 -6.56
C LEU A 30 -10.41 10.58 -7.36
N ALA A 31 -10.49 11.80 -7.92
CA ALA A 31 -11.63 12.20 -8.75
C ALA A 31 -11.80 11.27 -9.98
N SER A 32 -10.70 10.91 -10.63
CA SER A 32 -10.71 9.95 -11.74
C SER A 32 -11.18 8.56 -11.29
N LEU A 33 -10.69 8.08 -10.15
CA LEU A 33 -11.11 6.80 -9.56
C LEU A 33 -12.61 6.80 -9.28
N VAL A 34 -13.13 7.83 -8.60
CA VAL A 34 -14.56 7.93 -8.27
C VAL A 34 -15.41 7.94 -9.53
N LYS A 35 -15.00 8.71 -10.56
CA LYS A 35 -15.67 8.73 -11.87
C LYS A 35 -15.65 7.37 -12.58
N ASN A 36 -14.61 6.57 -12.39
CA ASN A 36 -14.55 5.23 -12.96
C ASN A 36 -15.38 4.22 -12.16
N LEU A 37 -15.36 4.30 -10.84
CA LEU A 37 -16.19 3.47 -9.96
C LEU A 37 -17.69 3.73 -10.17
N SER A 38 -18.09 4.96 -10.51
CA SER A 38 -19.49 5.29 -10.77
C SER A 38 -20.05 4.65 -12.05
N LYS A 39 -19.19 4.10 -12.93
CA LYS A 39 -19.64 3.44 -14.17
C LYS A 39 -20.19 2.03 -13.94
N CYS A 40 -19.80 1.36 -12.86
CA CYS A 40 -20.24 0.00 -12.56
C CYS A 40 -20.53 -0.16 -11.06
N GLU A 41 -21.80 -0.36 -10.73
CA GLU A 41 -22.24 -0.49 -9.34
C GLU A 41 -21.59 -1.67 -8.62
N LYS A 42 -21.40 -2.80 -9.31
CA LYS A 42 -20.75 -3.99 -8.76
C LYS A 42 -19.32 -3.68 -8.31
N THR A 43 -18.51 -3.08 -9.18
CA THR A 43 -17.13 -2.66 -8.89
C THR A 43 -17.10 -1.65 -7.74
N ARG A 44 -18.06 -0.71 -7.69
CA ARG A 44 -18.15 0.26 -6.59
C ARG A 44 -18.42 -0.40 -5.24
N LYS A 45 -19.38 -1.34 -5.19
CA LYS A 45 -19.74 -2.08 -3.96
C LYS A 45 -18.56 -2.91 -3.46
N GLU A 46 -17.88 -3.63 -4.35
CA GLU A 46 -16.72 -4.44 -4.00
C GLU A 46 -15.55 -3.57 -3.50
N TYR A 47 -15.28 -2.45 -4.16
CA TYR A 47 -14.28 -1.47 -3.71
C TYR A 47 -14.59 -0.93 -2.31
N HIS A 48 -15.84 -0.51 -2.08
CA HIS A 48 -16.28 0.02 -0.79
C HIS A 48 -16.16 -1.03 0.32
N LYS A 49 -16.53 -2.28 0.02
CA LYS A 49 -16.38 -3.40 0.94
C LYS A 49 -14.93 -3.57 1.38
N ILE A 50 -13.96 -3.60 0.44
CA ILE A 50 -12.53 -3.75 0.79
C ILE A 50 -12.04 -2.65 1.72
N ILE A 51 -12.45 -1.39 1.49
CA ILE A 51 -12.08 -0.27 2.37
C ILE A 51 -12.69 -0.44 3.76
N ASN A 52 -13.97 -0.84 3.87
CA ASN A 52 -14.60 -1.06 5.16
C ASN A 52 -13.98 -2.26 5.90
N ASP A 53 -13.73 -3.36 5.21
CA ASP A 53 -13.07 -4.55 5.78
C ASP A 53 -11.68 -4.16 6.36
N GLN A 54 -10.92 -3.29 5.67
CA GLN A 54 -9.64 -2.76 6.17
C GLN A 54 -9.82 -1.84 7.39
N LEU A 55 -10.88 -1.05 7.43
CA LEU A 55 -11.19 -0.15 8.55
C LEU A 55 -11.59 -0.96 9.79
N GLU A 56 -12.46 -1.95 9.64
CA GLU A 56 -12.90 -2.85 10.71
C GLU A 56 -11.74 -3.69 11.26
N ALA A 57 -10.83 -4.13 10.38
CA ALA A 57 -9.61 -4.83 10.78
C ALA A 57 -8.56 -3.92 11.46
N GLY A 58 -8.79 -2.59 11.49
CA GLY A 58 -7.83 -1.63 12.04
C GLY A 58 -6.55 -1.46 11.23
N ILE A 59 -6.57 -1.84 9.95
CA ILE A 59 -5.45 -1.66 9.00
C ILE A 59 -5.35 -0.21 8.56
N ILE A 60 -6.51 0.46 8.42
CA ILE A 60 -6.63 1.88 8.11
C ILE A 60 -7.46 2.57 9.18
N GLU A 61 -7.29 3.88 9.32
CA GLU A 61 -8.06 4.72 10.23
C GLU A 61 -8.55 5.99 9.54
N LYS A 62 -9.63 6.58 10.06
CA LYS A 62 -10.11 7.87 9.60
C LYS A 62 -9.26 8.99 10.20
N VAL A 63 -8.68 9.82 9.34
CA VAL A 63 -7.94 11.01 9.77
C VAL A 63 -8.94 12.12 10.12
N ASN A 64 -9.04 12.48 11.40
CA ASN A 64 -10.03 13.45 11.91
C ASN A 64 -9.62 14.92 11.75
N GLU A 65 -8.33 15.21 11.59
CA GLU A 65 -7.80 16.57 11.46
C GLU A 65 -7.22 16.79 10.06
N PRO A 66 -7.43 17.96 9.43
CA PRO A 66 -6.71 18.30 8.22
C PRO A 66 -5.22 18.41 8.55
N LEU A 67 -4.45 17.38 8.19
CA LEU A 67 -3.00 17.26 8.39
C LEU A 67 -2.19 18.48 7.90
N ARG A 68 -2.79 19.29 7.02
CA ARG A 68 -2.24 20.58 6.59
C ARG A 68 -1.95 21.55 7.75
N ALA A 69 -2.70 21.47 8.84
CA ALA A 69 -2.49 22.28 10.05
C ALA A 69 -1.35 21.75 10.95
N VAL A 70 -0.88 20.52 10.73
CA VAL A 70 0.11 19.83 11.56
C VAL A 70 1.51 19.79 10.89
N LYS A 71 1.69 20.55 9.80
CA LYS A 71 2.93 20.61 8.99
C LYS A 71 4.20 20.88 9.80
N GLU A 72 4.09 21.46 11.00
CA GLU A 72 5.24 21.83 11.83
C GLU A 72 5.97 20.64 12.48
N ARG A 73 5.42 19.40 12.45
CA ARG A 73 6.05 18.27 13.16
C ARG A 73 6.37 17.03 12.32
N ARG A 74 5.70 16.78 11.18
CA ARG A 74 5.91 15.56 10.37
C ARG A 74 5.63 15.77 8.88
N PRO A 75 6.35 15.05 7.99
CA PRO A 75 6.04 15.04 6.55
C PRO A 75 4.64 14.45 6.31
N VAL A 76 3.86 15.10 5.45
CA VAL A 76 2.51 14.67 5.05
C VAL A 76 2.54 14.26 3.59
N TYR A 77 2.06 13.06 3.29
CA TYR A 77 2.00 12.53 1.94
C TYR A 77 0.69 11.77 1.71
N TYR A 78 0.01 12.08 0.61
CA TYR A 78 -1.28 11.50 0.24
C TYR A 78 -1.08 10.40 -0.79
N ILE A 79 -1.11 9.12 -0.39
CA ILE A 79 -0.85 8.01 -1.32
C ILE A 79 -2.05 7.86 -2.28
N PRO A 80 -1.87 8.11 -3.59
CA PRO A 80 -2.93 7.84 -4.55
C PRO A 80 -3.17 6.33 -4.66
N HIS A 81 -4.38 5.95 -5.02
CA HIS A 81 -4.73 4.55 -5.14
C HIS A 81 -5.66 4.32 -6.33
N ARG A 82 -5.68 3.07 -6.82
CA ARG A 82 -6.52 2.65 -7.95
C ARG A 82 -7.03 1.23 -7.76
N ASN A 83 -8.13 0.91 -8.43
CA ASN A 83 -8.57 -0.46 -8.55
C ASN A 83 -7.82 -1.18 -9.69
N ILE A 84 -7.61 -2.48 -9.54
CA ILE A 84 -7.15 -3.37 -10.59
C ILE A 84 -8.09 -4.58 -10.60
N MET A 85 -8.63 -4.88 -11.77
CA MET A 85 -9.39 -6.11 -12.00
C MET A 85 -8.41 -7.21 -12.38
N LYS A 86 -8.40 -8.30 -11.63
CA LYS A 86 -7.76 -9.56 -12.02
C LYS A 86 -8.86 -10.53 -12.39
N GLU A 87 -9.17 -10.61 -13.67
CA GLU A 87 -10.22 -11.51 -14.18
C GLU A 87 -9.90 -12.98 -13.90
N ASP A 88 -8.60 -13.33 -13.90
CA ASP A 88 -8.07 -14.67 -13.61
C ASP A 88 -8.07 -15.05 -12.11
N SER A 89 -8.45 -14.11 -11.22
CA SER A 89 -8.47 -14.37 -9.78
C SER A 89 -9.76 -15.11 -9.38
N LEU A 90 -9.60 -16.32 -8.82
CA LEU A 90 -10.71 -17.15 -8.35
C LEU A 90 -11.41 -16.58 -7.10
N THR A 91 -10.68 -15.89 -6.22
CA THR A 91 -11.16 -15.50 -4.88
C THR A 91 -11.41 -14.00 -4.70
N THR A 92 -10.65 -13.12 -5.35
CA THR A 92 -10.86 -11.66 -5.26
C THR A 92 -10.55 -11.01 -6.59
N LYS A 93 -11.59 -10.63 -7.33
CA LYS A 93 -11.45 -10.06 -8.67
C LYS A 93 -11.01 -8.61 -8.62
N LEU A 94 -11.33 -7.87 -7.56
CA LEU A 94 -10.90 -6.49 -7.38
C LEU A 94 -9.79 -6.36 -6.34
N ARG A 95 -8.72 -5.62 -6.68
CA ARG A 95 -7.66 -5.22 -5.73
C ARG A 95 -7.49 -3.72 -5.71
N ILE A 96 -7.17 -3.17 -4.53
CA ILE A 96 -6.79 -1.77 -4.36
C ILE A 96 -5.26 -1.70 -4.33
N VAL A 97 -4.68 -0.92 -5.23
CA VAL A 97 -3.23 -0.71 -5.28
C VAL A 97 -2.93 0.72 -4.88
N LEU A 98 -2.05 0.85 -3.88
CA LEU A 98 -1.48 2.10 -3.41
C LEU A 98 -0.24 2.45 -4.23
N ASP A 99 -0.14 3.68 -4.73
CA ASP A 99 0.99 4.16 -5.52
C ASP A 99 1.87 5.11 -4.71
N ALA A 100 2.73 4.55 -3.87
CA ALA A 100 3.72 5.30 -3.10
C ALA A 100 4.88 5.87 -3.96
N SER A 101 4.95 5.52 -5.25
CA SER A 101 5.93 6.04 -6.21
C SER A 101 5.46 7.32 -6.90
N SER A 102 4.21 7.73 -6.70
CA SER A 102 3.66 8.96 -7.28
C SER A 102 4.44 10.20 -6.80
N HIS A 103 4.71 11.14 -7.69
CA HIS A 103 5.38 12.39 -7.34
C HIS A 103 5.00 13.48 -8.34
N MET A 104 5.21 14.74 -7.94
CA MET A 104 5.20 15.87 -8.88
C MET A 104 6.51 15.88 -9.66
N VAL A 105 6.51 16.55 -10.81
CA VAL A 105 7.73 16.75 -11.62
C VAL A 105 8.83 17.35 -10.74
N ASP A 106 10.03 16.77 -10.81
CA ASP A 106 11.21 17.15 -10.03
C ASP A 106 11.05 17.05 -8.49
N LYS A 107 10.08 16.28 -7.99
CA LYS A 107 9.88 16.02 -6.55
C LYS A 107 10.09 14.56 -6.21
N LEU A 108 10.43 14.29 -4.94
CA LEU A 108 10.56 12.94 -4.41
C LEU A 108 9.21 12.27 -4.19
N SER A 109 9.15 10.97 -4.43
CA SER A 109 8.05 10.11 -4.01
C SER A 109 8.25 9.63 -2.57
N LEU A 110 7.21 9.01 -1.98
CA LEU A 110 7.35 8.40 -0.66
C LEU A 110 8.42 7.30 -0.68
N ASN A 111 8.47 6.49 -1.73
CA ASN A 111 9.48 5.43 -1.88
C ASN A 111 10.92 5.98 -1.87
N ASP A 112 11.17 7.17 -2.45
CA ASP A 112 12.50 7.79 -2.48
C ASP A 112 12.99 8.28 -1.11
N CYS A 113 12.05 8.48 -0.18
CA CYS A 113 12.30 8.93 1.18
C CYS A 113 12.34 7.77 2.20
N LEU A 114 12.12 6.52 1.77
CA LEU A 114 12.15 5.34 2.64
C LEU A 114 13.40 4.51 2.39
N HIS A 115 13.92 3.89 3.44
CA HIS A 115 14.90 2.83 3.29
C HIS A 115 14.23 1.59 2.69
N ALA A 116 14.77 1.09 1.58
CA ALA A 116 14.34 -0.19 1.01
C ALA A 116 14.60 -1.38 1.96
N GLY A 117 15.53 -1.21 2.89
CA GLY A 117 16.01 -2.27 3.78
C GLY A 117 16.88 -3.29 3.05
N PRO A 118 17.58 -4.17 3.79
CA PRO A 118 18.29 -5.28 3.19
C PRO A 118 17.31 -6.29 2.59
N SER A 119 17.66 -6.88 1.44
CA SER A 119 16.86 -7.99 0.87
C SER A 119 17.01 -9.22 1.75
N ILE A 120 15.95 -9.59 2.47
CA ILE A 120 15.85 -10.81 3.27
C ILE A 120 15.44 -12.01 2.38
N LEU A 121 15.08 -11.75 1.12
CA LEU A 121 14.65 -12.77 0.18
C LEU A 121 15.82 -13.68 -0.19
N GLN A 122 15.64 -14.99 0.03
CA GLN A 122 16.56 -15.98 -0.49
C GLN A 122 16.51 -16.00 -2.02
N SER A 123 17.68 -16.21 -2.65
CA SER A 123 17.75 -16.35 -4.10
C SER A 123 16.79 -17.42 -4.60
N ILE A 124 15.91 -17.05 -5.53
CA ILE A 124 14.94 -17.98 -6.13
C ILE A 124 15.66 -19.15 -6.81
N PHE A 125 16.81 -18.89 -7.43
CA PHE A 125 17.64 -19.93 -8.02
C PHE A 125 18.11 -20.94 -6.97
N GLY A 126 18.57 -20.46 -5.81
CA GLY A 126 18.96 -21.32 -4.70
C GLY A 126 17.79 -22.14 -4.13
N ILE A 127 16.60 -21.55 -4.04
CA ILE A 127 15.37 -22.25 -3.64
C ILE A 127 15.05 -23.37 -4.64
N LEU A 128 15.09 -23.08 -5.94
CA LEU A 128 14.80 -24.03 -7.01
C LEU A 128 15.83 -25.17 -7.10
N LEU A 129 17.11 -24.91 -6.83
CA LEU A 129 18.11 -25.97 -6.76
C LEU A 129 17.86 -26.91 -5.58
N ARG A 130 17.59 -26.36 -4.38
CA ARG A 130 17.31 -27.18 -3.20
C ARG A 130 16.03 -27.99 -3.36
N SER A 131 14.99 -27.43 -3.98
CA SER A 131 13.73 -28.16 -4.19
C SER A 131 13.91 -29.39 -5.10
N ARG A 132 14.88 -29.37 -6.02
CA ARG A 132 15.22 -30.52 -6.87
C ARG A 132 15.97 -31.65 -6.14
N LEU A 133 16.58 -31.36 -4.99
CA LEU A 133 17.26 -32.38 -4.17
C LEU A 133 16.28 -33.19 -3.32
N SER A 134 15.07 -32.68 -3.12
CA SER A 134 14.03 -33.35 -2.33
C SER A 134 13.10 -34.17 -3.23
N LYS A 135 12.74 -35.38 -2.78
CA LYS A 135 11.78 -36.25 -3.50
C LYS A 135 10.36 -35.67 -3.52
N TYR A 136 10.00 -34.89 -2.50
CA TYR A 136 8.69 -34.27 -2.34
C TYR A 136 8.86 -32.80 -1.94
N VAL A 137 7.98 -31.94 -2.44
CA VAL A 137 7.95 -30.50 -2.13
C VAL A 137 6.55 -30.11 -1.69
N LEU A 138 6.44 -29.43 -0.55
CA LEU A 138 5.19 -28.82 -0.10
C LEU A 138 5.20 -27.34 -0.48
N MET A 139 4.11 -26.87 -1.07
CA MET A 139 3.89 -25.47 -1.40
C MET A 139 2.58 -25.02 -0.77
N ALA A 140 2.60 -23.85 -0.12
CA ALA A 140 1.42 -23.21 0.44
C ALA A 140 1.54 -21.70 0.23
N ASP A 141 0.39 -21.03 0.07
CA ASP A 141 0.31 -19.57 0.04
C ASP A 141 -0.18 -19.07 1.41
N ILE A 142 0.46 -18.01 1.93
CA ILE A 142 0.10 -17.41 3.22
C ILE A 142 -0.82 -16.23 2.94
N GLU A 143 -2.09 -16.35 3.33
CA GLU A 143 -3.04 -15.26 3.20
C GLU A 143 -2.64 -14.09 4.10
N LYS A 144 -2.67 -12.86 3.56
CA LYS A 144 -2.49 -11.59 4.31
C LYS A 144 -1.17 -11.49 5.10
N ALA A 145 -0.08 -12.08 4.59
CA ALA A 145 1.23 -12.04 5.25
C ALA A 145 1.74 -10.63 5.67
N PHE A 146 1.32 -9.58 4.98
CA PHE A 146 1.72 -8.18 5.24
C PHE A 146 0.71 -7.36 6.08
N HIS A 147 -0.41 -7.95 6.49
CA HIS A 147 -1.47 -7.27 7.25
C HIS A 147 -1.70 -7.89 8.64
N GLN A 148 -0.64 -8.46 9.23
CA GLN A 148 -0.66 -9.01 10.59
C GLN A 148 -0.66 -7.93 11.67
#